data_AF-A0A081DBC3-F1
#
_entry.id   AF-A0A081DBC3-F1
#
_cell.length_a   1.000
_cell.length_b   1.000
_cell.length_c   1.000
_cell.angle_alpha   90.00
_cell.angle_beta   90.00
_cell.angle_gamma   90.00
#
_symmetry.space_group_name_H-M   'P 1'
#
loop_
_entity.id
_entity.type
_entity.pdbx_description
1 polymer ?
#
loop_
_entity_poly.entity_id
_entity_poly.type
_entity_poly.pdbx_seq_one_letter_code
_entity_poly.pdbx_strand_id
1 'polypeptide(L)'
;MMSYNWLKYVVYKSTGGDKEARFIIPQNNSDTPLDNKTIPMDYLIVKLHKENPEAKAFELHYPKTEEESIYIEVTNSNGLYYDADFRFFDQHTLEEIETHSIYGKYENAKVADKIQRMNYDIHIGAIGGIVGKIIAFIISFLTASLPITGILLWYGRHYKKKRV
;
A
#
# COMPACT_ATOMS: atom_id res chain seq x y z
N MET A 1 -3.05 -5.41 5.02
CA MET A 1 -4.34 -4.69 5.05
C MET A 1 -5.09 -5.13 6.31
N MET A 2 -5.50 -4.22 7.20
CA MET A 2 -6.45 -4.62 8.25
C MET A 2 -7.81 -4.85 7.61
N SER A 3 -8.34 -6.07 7.74
CA SER A 3 -9.60 -6.47 7.08
C SER A 3 -10.81 -5.66 7.53
N TYR A 4 -10.76 -5.05 8.72
CA TYR A 4 -11.88 -4.35 9.32
C TYR A 4 -11.60 -2.84 9.39
N ASN A 5 -12.44 -2.05 8.72
CA ASN A 5 -12.32 -0.59 8.67
C ASN A 5 -12.39 0.05 10.07
N TRP A 6 -13.25 -0.46 10.96
CA TRP A 6 -13.37 0.06 12.32
C TRP A 6 -12.06 -0.13 13.13
N LEU A 7 -11.42 -1.29 13.02
CA LEU A 7 -10.18 -1.59 13.72
C LEU A 7 -9.04 -0.71 13.19
N LYS A 8 -8.95 -0.59 11.87
CA LYS A 8 -8.01 0.32 11.21
C LYS A 8 -8.16 1.75 11.69
N TYR A 9 -9.40 2.25 11.75
CA TYR A 9 -9.69 3.60 12.23
C TYR A 9 -9.29 3.80 13.69
N VAL A 10 -9.64 2.84 14.56
CA VAL A 10 -9.29 2.90 16.00
C VAL A 10 -7.79 2.94 16.20
N VAL A 11 -7.03 2.05 15.53
CA VAL A 11 -5.56 2.02 15.64
C VAL A 11 -4.94 3.31 15.08
N TYR A 12 -5.46 3.81 13.96
CA TYR A 12 -4.93 5.04 13.36
C TYR A 12 -5.18 6.26 14.25
N LYS A 13 -6.38 6.39 14.83
CA LYS A 13 -6.70 7.48 15.75
C LYS A 13 -5.96 7.38 17.08
N SER A 14 -5.82 6.17 17.65
CA SER A 14 -5.10 5.97 18.91
C SER A 14 -3.60 6.24 18.80
N THR A 15 -3.03 6.07 17.59
CA THR A 15 -1.63 6.41 17.29
C THR A 15 -1.42 7.89 16.91
N GLY A 16 -2.46 8.73 17.00
CA GLY A 16 -2.38 10.17 16.75
C GLY A 16 -2.61 10.59 15.30
N GLY A 17 -3.24 9.74 14.49
CA GLY A 17 -3.53 9.99 13.09
C GLY A 17 -4.64 11.01 12.85
N ASP A 18 -4.34 12.03 12.04
CA ASP A 18 -5.24 13.12 11.67
C ASP A 18 -5.62 13.17 10.19
N LYS A 19 -5.03 12.32 9.34
CA LYS A 19 -5.31 12.24 7.90
C LYS A 19 -6.38 11.22 7.53
N GLU A 20 -6.76 11.19 6.26
CA GLU A 20 -7.60 10.13 5.72
C GLU A 20 -6.79 8.84 5.51
N ALA A 21 -7.09 7.80 6.30
CA ALA A 21 -6.46 6.49 6.20
C ALA A 21 -6.96 5.66 4.98
N ARG A 22 -7.16 6.28 3.82
CA ARG A 22 -7.61 5.63 2.58
C ARG A 22 -6.80 6.18 1.41
N PHE A 23 -6.60 5.37 0.39
CA PHE A 23 -5.98 5.83 -0.85
C PHE A 23 -6.98 6.69 -1.61
N ILE A 24 -6.58 7.91 -1.95
CA ILE A 24 -7.42 8.92 -2.62
C ILE A 24 -6.54 9.57 -3.68
N ILE A 25 -6.98 9.48 -4.93
CA ILE A 25 -6.38 10.21 -6.04
C ILE A 25 -7.09 11.57 -6.08
N PRO A 26 -6.37 12.70 -5.90
CA PRO A 26 -6.98 14.01 -5.98
C PRO A 26 -7.43 14.32 -7.41
N GLN A 27 -8.43 15.19 -7.55
CA GLN A 27 -8.87 15.67 -8.85
C GLN A 27 -7.87 16.68 -9.43
N ASN A 28 -7.87 16.82 -10.76
CA ASN A 28 -7.16 17.89 -11.46
C ASN A 28 -7.67 19.25 -11.00
N ASN A 29 -6.75 20.22 -10.97
CA ASN A 29 -7.09 21.61 -10.63
C ASN A 29 -7.33 22.45 -11.89
N SER A 30 -6.95 21.94 -13.06
CA SER A 30 -7.03 22.65 -14.33
C SER A 30 -7.95 21.96 -15.34
N ASP A 31 -8.74 22.77 -16.05
CA ASP A 31 -9.66 22.31 -17.12
C ASP A 31 -9.06 22.48 -18.53
N THR A 32 -7.86 23.05 -18.65
CA THR A 32 -7.31 23.47 -19.95
C THR A 32 -6.12 22.61 -20.33
N PRO A 33 -6.20 21.81 -21.41
CA PRO A 33 -5.09 20.96 -21.83
C PRO A 33 -3.82 21.75 -22.18
N LEU A 34 -2.67 21.24 -21.72
CA LEU A 34 -1.39 21.52 -22.38
C LEU A 34 -1.51 21.10 -23.84
N ASP A 35 -0.95 21.91 -24.74
CA ASP A 35 -0.93 21.75 -26.20
C ASP A 35 -1.05 20.28 -26.67
N ASN A 36 -1.99 20.02 -27.59
CA ASN A 36 -2.49 18.69 -28.02
C ASN A 36 -1.43 17.76 -28.67
N LYS A 37 -0.16 18.15 -28.67
CA LYS A 37 0.94 17.44 -29.33
C LYS A 37 1.89 16.71 -28.38
N THR A 38 1.85 16.99 -27.08
CA THR A 38 2.81 16.42 -26.12
C THR A 38 2.12 15.51 -25.11
N ILE A 39 2.63 14.28 -24.98
CA ILE A 39 2.19 13.34 -23.94
C ILE A 39 2.79 13.85 -22.61
N PRO A 40 1.98 14.32 -21.64
CA PRO A 40 2.50 14.92 -20.41
C PRO A 40 3.40 13.96 -19.61
N MET A 41 3.14 12.66 -19.73
CA MET A 41 3.87 11.59 -19.05
C MET A 41 5.37 11.50 -19.45
N ASP A 42 5.71 11.79 -20.71
CA ASP A 42 7.10 11.70 -21.20
C ASP A 42 7.98 12.78 -20.56
N TYR A 43 7.41 13.95 -20.28
CA TYR A 43 8.11 15.00 -19.53
C TYR A 43 8.19 14.68 -18.04
N LEU A 44 7.12 14.11 -17.50
CA LEU A 44 7.02 13.77 -16.10
C LEU A 44 8.05 12.70 -15.71
N ILE A 45 8.26 11.68 -16.54
CA ILE A 45 9.27 10.64 -16.25
C ILE A 45 10.70 11.20 -16.23
N VAL A 46 11.03 12.15 -17.11
CA VAL A 46 12.34 12.82 -17.13
C VAL A 46 12.51 13.70 -15.89
N LYS A 47 11.46 14.43 -15.49
CA LYS A 47 11.45 15.23 -14.26
C LYS A 47 11.67 14.35 -13.03
N LEU A 48 10.96 13.22 -12.93
CA LEU A 48 11.07 12.28 -11.82
C LEU A 48 12.44 11.63 -11.70
N HIS A 49 13.04 11.21 -12.81
CA HIS A 49 14.41 10.67 -12.79
C HIS A 49 15.43 11.69 -12.27
N LYS A 50 15.21 12.99 -12.56
CA LYS A 50 16.08 14.06 -12.08
C LYS A 50 15.84 14.39 -10.61
N GLU A 51 14.60 14.35 -10.14
CA GLU A 51 14.22 14.64 -8.75
C GLU A 51 14.55 13.48 -7.80
N ASN A 52 14.40 12.24 -8.25
CA ASN A 52 14.56 11.03 -7.44
C ASN A 52 15.59 10.07 -8.08
N PRO A 53 16.87 10.44 -8.18
CA PRO A 53 17.89 9.61 -8.84
C PRO A 53 18.17 8.27 -8.13
N GLU A 54 17.86 8.18 -6.83
CA GLU A 54 18.07 6.99 -6.00
C GLU A 54 16.89 6.00 -6.01
N ALA A 55 15.76 6.40 -6.62
CA ALA A 55 14.55 5.57 -6.69
C ALA A 55 14.84 4.23 -7.41
N LYS A 56 14.21 3.17 -6.92
CA LYS A 56 14.37 1.82 -7.48
C LYS A 56 13.41 1.54 -8.62
N ALA A 57 12.22 2.11 -8.55
CA ALA A 57 11.21 2.00 -9.59
C ALA A 57 10.25 3.19 -9.56
N PHE A 58 9.66 3.46 -10.73
CA PHE A 58 8.54 4.37 -10.89
C PHE A 58 7.38 3.56 -11.47
N GLU A 59 6.25 3.54 -10.79
CA GLU A 59 4.99 3.01 -11.32
C GLU A 59 4.11 4.18 -11.72
N LEU A 60 3.79 4.25 -13.01
CA LEU A 60 3.01 5.35 -13.57
C LEU A 60 1.60 4.87 -13.84
N HIS A 61 0.62 5.56 -13.25
CA HIS A 61 -0.79 5.26 -13.45
C HIS A 61 -1.41 6.35 -14.31
N TYR A 62 -1.88 5.94 -15.49
CA TYR A 62 -2.62 6.82 -16.36
C TYR A 62 -3.98 7.15 -15.74
N PRO A 63 -4.38 8.43 -15.78
CA PRO A 63 -5.70 8.85 -15.34
C PRO A 63 -6.77 8.19 -16.21
N LYS A 64 -7.88 7.78 -15.59
CA LYS A 64 -8.99 7.12 -16.29
C LYS A 64 -10.02 8.11 -16.82
N THR A 65 -10.08 9.29 -16.21
CA THR A 65 -11.00 10.37 -16.58
C THR A 65 -10.23 11.69 -16.73
N GLU A 66 -10.83 12.68 -17.41
CA GLU A 66 -10.25 14.01 -17.59
C GLU A 66 -10.08 14.77 -16.25
N GLU A 67 -10.83 14.39 -15.24
CA GLU A 67 -10.83 14.99 -13.90
C GLU A 67 -9.80 14.37 -12.94
N GLU A 68 -9.23 13.20 -13.25
CA GLU A 68 -8.35 12.47 -12.32
C GLU A 68 -6.89 12.92 -12.44
N SER A 69 -6.16 13.16 -11.35
CA SER A 69 -4.73 13.46 -11.47
C SER A 69 -3.90 12.25 -11.92
N ILE A 70 -2.72 12.50 -12.51
CA ILE A 70 -1.73 11.46 -12.77
C ILE A 70 -1.19 10.98 -11.43
N TYR A 71 -1.31 9.69 -11.15
CA TYR A 71 -0.78 9.07 -9.95
C TYR A 71 0.53 8.34 -10.25
N ILE A 72 1.55 8.59 -9.43
CA ILE A 72 2.86 7.96 -9.56
C ILE A 72 3.29 7.41 -8.20
N GLU A 73 3.67 6.13 -8.21
CA GLU A 73 4.32 5.47 -7.08
C GLU A 73 5.83 5.46 -7.30
N VAL A 74 6.58 6.02 -6.36
CA VAL A 74 8.04 5.98 -6.34
C VAL A 74 8.47 4.95 -5.31
N THR A 75 9.08 3.86 -5.76
CA THR A 75 9.61 2.83 -4.88
C THR A 75 11.02 3.20 -4.43
N ASN A 76 11.20 3.41 -3.13
CA ASN A 76 12.49 3.81 -2.55
C ASN A 76 13.33 2.61 -2.09
N SER A 77 12.70 1.52 -1.64
CA SER A 77 13.37 0.32 -1.12
C SER A 77 13.06 -0.95 -1.91
N ASN A 78 14.05 -1.83 -2.02
CA ASN A 78 13.84 -3.14 -2.63
C ASN A 78 13.09 -4.08 -1.69
N GLY A 79 11.89 -4.50 -2.08
CA GLY A 79 11.10 -5.50 -1.36
C GLY A 79 10.39 -5.01 -0.10
N LEU A 80 10.37 -3.69 0.12
CA LEU A 80 9.55 -3.00 1.11
C LEU A 80 8.63 -2.04 0.36
N TYR A 81 7.42 -1.87 0.88
CA TYR A 81 6.39 -1.03 0.24
C TYR A 81 5.98 0.17 1.10
N TYR A 82 6.25 0.12 2.42
CA TYR A 82 5.79 1.17 3.34
C TYR A 82 6.41 2.55 3.09
N ASP A 83 7.60 2.60 2.50
CA ASP A 83 8.37 3.81 2.24
C ASP A 83 8.21 4.37 0.82
N ALA A 84 7.27 3.81 0.04
CA ALA A 84 6.92 4.34 -1.25
C ALA A 84 6.34 5.76 -1.13
N ASP A 85 6.73 6.62 -2.07
CA ASP A 85 6.13 7.95 -2.23
C ASP A 85 5.00 7.88 -3.24
N PHE A 86 3.84 8.36 -2.81
CA PHE A 86 2.66 8.48 -3.65
C PHE A 86 2.57 9.95 -4.07
N ARG A 87 2.87 10.24 -5.34
CA ARG A 87 2.90 11.60 -5.90
C ARG A 87 1.77 11.73 -6.90
N PHE A 88 1.14 12.90 -6.92
CA PHE A 88 0.03 13.20 -7.81
C PHE A 88 0.39 14.43 -8.62
N PHE A 89 0.07 14.43 -9.91
CA PHE A 89 0.37 15.54 -10.81
C PHE A 89 -0.86 15.90 -11.62
N ASP A 90 -1.08 17.19 -11.80
CA ASP A 90 -2.12 17.66 -12.71
C ASP A 90 -1.81 17.22 -14.15
N GLN A 91 -2.80 16.66 -14.83
CA GLN A 91 -2.62 16.15 -16.20
C GLN A 91 -2.20 17.23 -17.20
N HIS A 92 -2.65 18.46 -16.98
CA HIS A 92 -2.49 19.54 -17.94
C HIS A 92 -1.43 20.55 -17.53
N THR A 93 -0.95 20.58 -16.29
CA THR A 93 0.15 21.49 -15.91
C THR A 93 1.41 20.75 -15.46
N LEU A 94 1.31 19.46 -15.14
CA LEU A 94 2.37 18.67 -14.49
C LEU A 94 2.85 19.27 -13.15
N GLU A 95 2.02 20.13 -12.55
CA GLU A 95 2.22 20.62 -11.19
C GLU A 95 1.84 19.52 -10.18
N GLU A 96 2.62 19.43 -9.11
CA GLU A 96 2.40 18.41 -8.08
C GLU A 96 1.20 18.80 -7.20
N ILE A 97 0.29 17.86 -6.98
CA ILE A 97 -0.89 18.01 -6.13
C ILE A 97 -0.65 17.25 -4.83
N GLU A 98 -0.76 17.94 -3.70
CA GLU A 98 -0.67 17.31 -2.40
C GLU A 98 -1.99 16.60 -2.05
N THR A 99 -1.89 15.41 -1.45
CA THR A 99 -3.04 14.68 -0.95
C THR A 99 -3.23 14.86 0.55
N HIS A 100 -4.48 14.89 0.99
CA HIS A 100 -4.84 14.81 2.41
C HIS A 100 -4.87 13.37 2.95
N SER A 101 -4.52 12.39 2.11
CA SER A 101 -4.41 10.98 2.47
C SER A 101 -3.14 10.69 3.27
N ILE A 102 -3.15 9.57 3.99
CA ILE A 102 -1.92 8.96 4.53
C ILE A 102 -0.92 8.58 3.45
N TYR A 103 -1.30 8.50 2.17
CA TYR A 103 -0.46 8.09 1.03
C TYR A 103 0.01 9.31 0.22
N GLY A 104 0.99 10.04 0.76
CA GLY A 104 1.78 11.05 0.05
C GLY A 104 3.28 10.75 0.15
N LYS A 105 4.15 11.77 0.08
CA LYS A 105 5.59 11.63 0.37
C LYS A 105 5.83 11.03 1.75
N TYR A 106 6.69 10.01 1.83
CA TYR A 106 7.00 9.25 3.03
C TYR A 106 7.72 10.09 4.09
N GLU A 107 8.53 11.07 3.66
CA GLU A 107 9.21 12.01 4.57
C GLU A 107 8.20 12.84 5.40
N ASN A 108 7.07 13.18 4.81
CA ASN A 108 5.97 13.93 5.43
C ASN A 108 4.99 13.05 6.22
N ALA A 109 5.23 11.73 6.27
CA ALA A 109 4.36 10.79 6.97
C ALA A 109 4.63 10.83 8.48
N LYS A 110 3.57 11.01 9.27
CA LYS A 110 3.64 10.94 10.74
C LYS A 110 3.82 9.48 11.18
N VAL A 111 4.16 9.27 12.46
CA VAL A 111 4.29 7.91 13.04
C VAL A 111 3.03 7.06 12.82
N ALA A 112 1.84 7.64 13.00
CA ALA A 112 0.57 6.96 12.73
C ALA A 112 0.44 6.50 11.26
N ASP A 113 0.82 7.38 10.31
CA ASP A 113 0.79 7.09 8.87
C ASP A 113 1.77 5.95 8.54
N LYS A 114 2.99 6.01 9.09
CA LYS A 114 4.03 5.00 8.89
C LYS A 114 3.59 3.63 9.39
N ILE A 115 3.06 3.55 10.61
CA ILE A 115 2.48 2.31 11.15
C ILE A 115 1.39 1.77 10.22
N GLN A 116 0.53 2.65 9.72
CA GLN A 116 -0.55 2.24 8.84
C GLN A 116 -0.06 1.68 7.51
N ARG A 117 0.98 2.28 6.91
CA ARG A 117 1.63 1.82 5.67
C ARG A 117 2.40 0.50 5.87
N MET A 118 3.12 0.36 6.99
CA MET A 118 3.89 -0.84 7.34
C MET A 118 3.05 -2.11 7.54
N ASN A 119 1.73 -1.98 7.73
CA ASN A 119 0.85 -3.12 7.88
C ASN A 119 0.93 -4.12 6.73
N TYR A 120 1.19 -3.67 5.49
CA TYR A 120 1.34 -4.59 4.37
C TYR A 120 2.64 -5.40 4.49
N ASP A 121 3.76 -4.74 4.73
CA ASP A 121 5.06 -5.39 4.91
C ASP A 121 5.09 -6.33 6.11
N ILE A 122 4.41 -5.99 7.20
CA ILE A 122 4.23 -6.87 8.37
C ILE A 122 3.41 -8.10 7.98
N HIS A 123 2.32 -7.91 7.25
CA HIS A 123 1.42 -8.99 6.86
C HIS A 123 2.11 -10.05 6.00
N ILE A 124 2.96 -9.62 5.06
CA ILE A 124 3.73 -10.54 4.20
C ILE A 124 5.08 -10.96 4.81
N GLY A 125 5.42 -10.45 6.00
CA GLY A 125 6.69 -10.70 6.67
C GLY A 125 7.91 -9.99 6.05
N ALA A 126 7.72 -9.11 5.08
CA ALA A 126 8.80 -8.39 4.40
C ALA A 126 9.57 -7.44 5.33
N ILE A 127 8.92 -6.93 6.39
CA ILE A 127 9.56 -6.04 7.38
C ILE A 127 10.82 -6.65 8.03
N GLY A 128 10.85 -7.98 8.19
CA GLY A 128 12.00 -8.71 8.74
C GLY A 128 12.85 -9.40 7.68
N GLY A 129 12.70 -9.01 6.41
CA GLY A 129 13.35 -9.66 5.27
C GLY A 129 13.02 -11.16 5.19
N ILE A 130 14.04 -11.98 4.94
CA ILE A 130 13.86 -13.44 4.81
C ILE A 130 13.40 -14.09 6.12
N VAL A 131 13.90 -13.62 7.27
CA VAL A 131 13.55 -14.16 8.59
C VAL A 131 12.07 -13.90 8.88
N GLY A 132 11.60 -12.66 8.62
CA GLY A 132 10.19 -12.31 8.77
C GLY A 132 9.27 -13.16 7.88
N LYS A 133 9.67 -13.41 6.63
CA LYS A 133 8.93 -14.28 5.70
C LYS A 133 8.86 -15.74 6.17
N ILE A 134 9.94 -16.28 6.74
CA ILE A 134 9.95 -17.64 7.30
C ILE A 134 8.98 -17.74 8.48
N ILE A 135 8.98 -16.76 9.38
CA ILE A 135 8.07 -16.73 10.54
C ILE A 135 6.62 -16.65 10.07
N ALA A 136 6.31 -15.74 9.13
CA ALA A 136 4.97 -15.62 8.55
C ALA A 136 4.51 -16.94 7.93
N PHE A 137 5.37 -17.62 7.18
CA PHE A 137 5.10 -18.93 6.59
C PHE A 137 4.77 -20.00 7.65
N ILE A 138 5.56 -20.11 8.72
CA ILE A 138 5.33 -21.11 9.78
C ILE A 138 3.99 -20.85 10.48
N ILE A 139 3.69 -19.59 10.80
CA ILE A 139 2.42 -19.22 11.46
C ILE A 139 1.25 -19.57 10.54
N SER A 140 1.30 -19.16 9.26
CA SER A 140 0.26 -19.47 8.30
C SER A 140 0.08 -20.98 8.10
N PHE A 141 1.17 -21.75 8.07
CA PHE A 141 1.14 -23.20 7.94
C PHE A 141 0.44 -23.86 9.14
N LEU A 142 0.77 -23.43 10.36
CA LEU A 142 0.11 -23.92 11.58
C LEU A 142 -1.37 -23.58 11.57
N THR A 143 -1.74 -22.33 11.25
CA THR A 143 -3.15 -21.91 11.17
C THR A 143 -3.92 -22.68 10.09
N ALA A 144 -3.32 -22.91 8.92
CA ALA A 144 -3.91 -23.70 7.84
C ALA A 144 -4.10 -25.18 8.21
N SER A 145 -3.32 -25.71 9.15
CA SER A 145 -3.47 -27.07 9.66
C SER A 145 -4.64 -27.24 10.65
N LEU A 146 -5.14 -26.15 11.25
CA LEU A 146 -6.19 -26.20 12.27
C LEU A 146 -7.51 -26.82 11.77
N PRO A 147 -8.05 -26.50 10.57
CA PRO A 147 -9.26 -27.15 10.07
C PRO A 147 -9.07 -28.64 9.84
N ILE A 148 -7.91 -29.05 9.32
CA ILE A 148 -7.57 -30.46 9.04
C ILE A 148 -7.54 -31.24 10.35
N THR A 149 -6.78 -30.75 11.34
CA THR A 149 -6.69 -31.39 12.66
C THR A 149 -8.05 -31.40 13.37
N GLY A 150 -8.83 -30.32 13.27
CA GLY A 150 -10.19 -30.24 13.79
C GLY A 150 -11.13 -31.31 13.21
N ILE A 151 -11.13 -31.50 11.89
CA ILE A 151 -11.91 -32.54 11.22
C ILE A 151 -11.47 -33.94 11.66
N LEU A 152 -10.16 -34.19 11.73
CA LEU A 152 -9.62 -35.49 12.17
C LEU A 152 -10.01 -35.80 13.63
N LEU A 153 -9.97 -34.81 14.52
CA LEU A 153 -10.39 -34.95 15.91
C LEU A 153 -11.90 -35.19 16.03
N TRP A 154 -12.72 -34.44 15.29
CA TRP A 154 -14.18 -34.62 15.24
C TRP A 154 -14.54 -36.03 14.75
N TYR A 155 -13.95 -36.47 13.66
CA TYR A 155 -14.18 -37.81 13.10
C TYR A 155 -13.75 -38.91 14.09
N GLY A 156 -12.57 -38.76 14.70
CA GLY A 156 -12.07 -39.67 15.72
C GLY A 156 -13.00 -39.79 16.94
N ARG A 157 -13.59 -38.69 17.39
CA ARG A 157 -14.51 -38.67 18.53
C ARG A 157 -15.88 -39.27 18.22
N HIS A 158 -16.39 -39.11 17.00
CA HIS A 158 -17.73 -39.57 16.62
C HIS A 158 -17.78 -41.00 16.10
N TYR A 159 -16.74 -41.47 15.38
CA TYR A 159 -16.83 -42.74 14.63
C TYR A 159 -15.85 -43.82 15.09
N LYS A 160 -14.83 -43.53 15.91
CA LYS A 160 -13.98 -44.59 16.46
C LYS A 160 -14.65 -45.27 17.65
N LYS A 161 -14.95 -46.56 17.52
CA LYS A 161 -15.32 -47.41 18.66
C LYS A 161 -14.13 -47.50 19.62
N LYS A 162 -14.38 -47.30 20.92
CA LYS A 162 -13.42 -47.65 21.97
C LYS A 162 -13.06 -49.12 21.78
N ARG A 163 -11.79 -49.41 21.47
CA ARG A 163 -11.27 -50.77 21.63
C ARG A 163 -11.24 -51.02 23.14
N VAL A 164 -12.05 -51.98 23.58
CA VAL A 164 -12.04 -52.52 24.94
C VAL A 164 -10.81 -53.41 25.07
#